data_AF-A0A2J6JBK3-F1
#
_entry.id   AF-A0A2J6JBK3-F1
#
_cell.length_a   1.000
_cell.length_b   1.000
_cell.length_c   1.000
_cell.angle_alpha   90.00
_cell.angle_beta   90.00
_cell.angle_gamma   90.00
#
_symmetry.space_group_name_H-M   'P 1'
#
loop_
_entity.id
_entity.type
_entity.pdbx_description
1 polymer ?
#
loop_
_entity_poly.entity_id
_entity_poly.type
_entity_poly.pdbx_seq_one_letter_code
_entity_poly.pdbx_strand_id
1 'polypeptide(L)'
;MYLRGELSETIATGASASTPWDKRDGIALKDLPLVVGTVGSDADVTVTVEQSHTGVGDEVHYSEVVSNVPGNATLAAGTVGGYKFEVVAPYVRLKIANDSGGDAVVSGWLYGRN
;
A
#
# COMPACT_ATOMS: atom_id res chain seq x y z
N MET A 1 -12.25 7.55 -9.86
CA MET A 1 -11.09 6.93 -9.21
C MET A 1 -10.76 5.69 -10.02
N TYR A 2 -9.51 5.52 -10.43
CA TYR A 2 -9.06 4.36 -11.20
C TYR A 2 -8.28 3.43 -10.27
N LEU A 3 -8.52 2.12 -10.37
CA LEU A 3 -7.73 1.11 -9.67
C LEU A 3 -6.31 1.12 -10.24
N ARG A 4 -5.32 1.26 -9.37
CA ARG A 4 -3.89 1.35 -9.69
C ARG A 4 -3.11 0.12 -9.23
N GLY A 5 -3.43 -0.43 -8.06
CA GLY A 5 -2.83 -1.66 -7.55
C GLY A 5 -3.83 -2.51 -6.78
N GLU A 6 -3.65 -3.83 -6.82
CA GLU A 6 -4.50 -4.79 -6.11
C GLU A 6 -3.62 -5.89 -5.48
N LEU A 7 -3.96 -6.26 -4.25
CA LEU A 7 -3.39 -7.35 -3.48
C LEU A 7 -4.53 -8.23 -2.96
N SER A 8 -4.41 -9.54 -3.11
CA SER A 8 -5.31 -10.50 -2.48
C SER A 8 -4.54 -11.79 -2.23
N GLU A 9 -4.13 -12.00 -0.98
CA GLU A 9 -3.31 -13.15 -0.62
C GLU A 9 -3.40 -13.52 0.86
N THR A 10 -2.80 -14.65 1.20
CA THR A 10 -2.57 -15.07 2.59
C THR A 10 -1.14 -14.74 2.97
N ILE A 11 -0.97 -13.96 4.03
CA ILE A 11 0.33 -13.57 4.59
C ILE A 11 0.58 -14.39 5.85
N ALA A 12 1.70 -15.12 5.90
CA ALA A 12 2.07 -15.87 7.09
C ALA A 12 2.39 -14.97 8.29
N THR A 13 2.30 -15.49 9.51
CA THR A 13 2.68 -14.73 10.72
C THR A 13 4.10 -14.17 10.63
N GLY A 14 4.27 -12.89 10.96
CA GLY A 14 5.55 -12.17 10.88
C GLY A 14 6.01 -11.82 9.46
N ALA A 15 5.26 -12.21 8.43
CA ALA A 15 5.53 -11.83 7.05
C ALA A 15 4.83 -10.52 6.67
N SER A 16 5.20 -9.96 5.53
CA SER A 16 4.53 -8.81 4.95
C SER A 16 4.39 -8.99 3.46
N ALA A 17 3.34 -8.43 2.90
CA ALA A 17 3.18 -8.32 1.46
C ALA A 17 2.80 -6.90 1.05
N SER A 18 2.74 -6.64 -0.25
CA SER A 18 2.53 -5.28 -0.74
C SER A 18 1.76 -5.27 -2.04
N THR A 19 0.87 -4.28 -2.19
CA THR A 19 0.24 -4.02 -3.48
C THR A 19 1.33 -3.80 -4.53
N PRO A 20 1.17 -4.30 -5.76
CA PRO A 20 2.09 -3.99 -6.84
C PRO A 20 2.13 -2.48 -7.06
N TRP A 21 3.29 -1.99 -7.47
CA TRP A 21 3.45 -0.60 -7.84
C TRP A 21 2.77 -0.34 -9.19
N ASP A 22 2.26 0.88 -9.37
CA ASP A 22 1.47 1.24 -10.54
C ASP A 22 2.34 1.30 -11.82
N LYS A 23 2.23 0.28 -12.68
CA LYS A 23 2.85 0.24 -14.02
C LYS A 23 1.97 0.89 -15.12
N ARG A 24 0.82 1.48 -14.80
CA ARG A 24 -0.16 1.85 -15.84
C ARG A 24 0.05 3.25 -16.41
N ASP A 25 0.28 3.28 -17.73
CA ASP A 25 -0.07 4.34 -18.68
C ASP A 25 0.74 5.64 -18.69
N GLY A 26 2.01 5.63 -18.26
CA GLY A 26 2.92 6.77 -18.47
C GLY A 26 2.55 8.07 -17.74
N ILE A 27 1.53 8.03 -16.88
CA ILE A 27 1.22 9.06 -15.88
C ILE A 27 1.76 8.52 -14.56
N ALA A 28 2.80 9.16 -14.01
CA ALA A 28 3.33 8.75 -12.72
C ALA A 28 2.31 9.09 -11.62
N LEU A 29 2.18 8.26 -10.58
CA LEU A 29 1.25 8.51 -9.46
C LEU A 29 1.44 9.89 -8.82
N LYS A 30 2.67 10.45 -8.90
CA LYS A 30 3.00 11.83 -8.47
C LYS A 30 2.19 12.93 -9.16
N ASP A 31 1.65 12.64 -10.34
CA ASP A 31 0.87 13.58 -11.13
C ASP A 31 -0.63 13.49 -10.77
N LEU A 32 -1.01 12.58 -9.85
CA LEU A 32 -2.37 12.45 -9.35
C LEU A 32 -2.56 13.27 -8.06
N PRO A 33 -3.48 14.26 -8.04
CA PRO A 33 -3.71 15.10 -6.86
C PRO A 33 -4.28 14.35 -5.65
N LEU A 34 -4.75 13.11 -5.82
CA LEU A 34 -5.31 12.30 -4.75
C LEU A 34 -5.11 10.81 -5.01
N VAL A 35 -4.50 10.13 -4.04
CA VAL A 35 -4.43 8.67 -3.98
C VAL A 35 -5.03 8.17 -2.67
N VAL A 36 -5.77 7.08 -2.78
CA VAL A 36 -6.46 6.43 -1.65
C VAL A 36 -6.15 4.94 -1.68
N GLY A 37 -5.75 4.40 -0.54
CA GLY A 37 -5.63 2.97 -0.28
C GLY A 37 -6.82 2.44 0.52
N THR A 38 -7.19 1.19 0.30
CA THR A 38 -8.14 0.46 1.15
C THR A 38 -7.57 -0.91 1.45
N VAL A 39 -7.58 -1.33 2.72
CA VAL A 39 -7.10 -2.65 3.15
C VAL A 39 -8.16 -3.32 4.02
N GLY A 40 -8.40 -4.61 3.79
CA GLY A 40 -9.16 -5.47 4.69
C GLY A 40 -8.34 -6.69 5.09
N SER A 41 -8.51 -7.15 6.32
CA SER A 41 -7.91 -8.40 6.79
C SER A 41 -8.82 -9.12 7.77
N ASP A 42 -8.72 -10.45 7.81
CA ASP A 42 -9.34 -11.28 8.85
C ASP A 42 -8.52 -11.36 10.15
N ALA A 43 -7.34 -10.74 10.19
CA ALA A 43 -6.45 -10.69 11.34
C ALA A 43 -5.95 -9.26 11.62
N ASP A 44 -5.31 -9.07 12.78
CA ASP A 44 -4.66 -7.80 13.09
C ASP A 44 -3.41 -7.63 12.21
N VAL A 45 -3.36 -6.53 11.46
CA VAL A 45 -2.26 -6.22 10.54
C VAL A 45 -1.81 -4.77 10.70
N THR A 46 -0.54 -4.50 10.45
CA THR A 46 -0.04 -3.14 10.32
C THR A 46 0.01 -2.78 8.84
N VAL A 47 -0.69 -1.73 8.47
CA VAL A 47 -0.62 -1.18 7.12
C VAL A 47 0.33 0.00 7.13
N THR A 48 1.21 0.05 6.14
CA THR A 48 2.16 1.16 5.91
C THR A 48 2.06 1.59 4.46
N VAL A 49 1.93 2.89 4.22
CA VAL A 49 2.06 3.47 2.88
C VAL A 49 3.53 3.78 2.63
N GLU A 50 4.11 3.16 1.61
CA GLU A 50 5.51 3.37 1.24
C GLU A 50 5.58 4.11 -0.10
N GLN A 51 6.42 5.15 -0.18
CA GLN A 51 6.66 5.92 -1.40
C GLN A 51 8.15 5.91 -1.75
N SER A 52 8.48 5.98 -3.03
CA SER A 52 9.88 6.05 -3.48
C SER A 52 10.07 7.00 -4.66
N HIS A 53 11.16 7.77 -4.61
CA HIS A 53 11.61 8.68 -5.67
C HIS A 53 12.51 8.00 -6.69
N THR A 54 13.07 6.84 -6.35
CA THR A 54 14.10 6.16 -7.13
C THR A 54 13.65 4.75 -7.48
N GLY A 55 13.71 4.44 -8.77
CA GLY A 55 13.52 3.11 -9.31
C GLY A 55 14.48 2.92 -10.47
N VAL A 56 15.24 1.82 -10.47
CA VAL A 56 16.17 1.48 -11.54
C VAL A 56 15.67 0.20 -12.21
N GLY A 57 15.20 0.30 -13.46
CA GLY A 57 14.61 -0.84 -14.16
C GLY A 57 13.32 -1.31 -13.47
N ASP A 58 13.25 -2.60 -13.12
CA ASP A 58 12.12 -3.20 -12.37
C ASP A 58 12.30 -3.13 -10.84
N GLU A 59 13.44 -2.63 -10.35
CA GLU A 59 13.74 -2.58 -8.92
C GLU A 59 13.47 -1.19 -8.36
N VAL A 60 12.40 -1.09 -7.57
CA VAL A 60 12.05 0.11 -6.81
C VAL A 60 12.38 -0.14 -5.34
N HIS A 61 13.32 0.64 -4.79
CA HIS A 61 13.67 0.53 -3.38
C HIS A 61 12.70 1.39 -2.56
N TYR A 62 11.75 0.72 -1.91
CA TYR A 62 10.83 1.31 -0.95
C TYR A 62 11.47 1.29 0.44
N SER A 63 12.45 2.18 0.67
CA SER A 63 13.12 2.31 1.97
C SER A 63 12.68 3.53 2.77
N GLU A 64 11.96 4.46 2.14
CA GLU A 64 11.47 5.67 2.80
C GLU A 64 10.01 5.49 3.25
N VAL A 65 9.81 5.39 4.57
CA VAL A 65 8.54 5.83 5.17
C VAL A 65 8.55 7.35 5.05
N VAL A 66 8.02 7.89 3.95
CA VAL A 66 8.06 9.34 3.74
C VAL A 66 7.20 10.00 4.81
N SER A 67 7.84 10.81 5.64
CA SER A 67 7.39 11.28 6.96
C SER A 67 6.13 12.16 6.98
N ASN A 68 5.56 12.50 5.82
CA ASN A 68 4.31 13.26 5.68
C ASN A 68 3.10 12.39 5.29
N VAL A 69 3.26 11.07 5.28
CA VAL A 69 2.15 10.16 4.94
C VAL A 69 1.50 9.64 6.22
N PRO A 70 0.19 9.88 6.45
CA PRO A 70 -0.56 9.23 7.54
C PRO A 70 -0.78 7.75 7.17
N GLY A 71 0.30 6.98 7.22
CA GLY A 71 0.37 5.68 6.56
C GLY A 71 0.54 4.51 7.48
N ASN A 72 1.11 4.69 8.68
CA ASN A 72 1.26 3.59 9.64
C ASN A 72 0.01 3.53 10.52
N ALA A 73 -0.82 2.51 10.31
CA ALA A 73 -1.93 2.21 11.20
C ALA A 73 -2.10 0.71 11.37
N THR A 74 -2.33 0.30 12.62
CA THR A 74 -2.82 -1.04 12.94
C THR A 74 -4.29 -1.13 12.53
N LEU A 75 -4.59 -2.09 11.66
CA LEU A 75 -5.93 -2.48 11.26
C LEU A 75 -6.33 -3.69 12.09
N ALA A 76 -7.46 -3.59 12.79
CA ALA A 76 -7.97 -4.70 13.59
C ALA A 76 -8.62 -5.78 12.70
N ALA A 77 -8.59 -7.02 13.17
CA ALA A 77 -9.23 -8.16 12.52
C ALA A 77 -10.69 -7.89 12.12
N GLY A 78 -11.05 -8.22 10.89
CA GLY A 78 -12.40 -8.06 10.34
C GLY A 78 -12.78 -6.63 10.00
N THR A 79 -11.85 -5.67 10.09
CA THR A 79 -12.10 -4.27 9.72
C THR A 79 -11.54 -3.93 8.34
N VAL A 80 -12.07 -2.86 7.75
CA VAL A 80 -11.56 -2.28 6.49
C VAL A 80 -11.04 -0.88 6.79
N GLY A 81 -9.76 -0.66 6.51
CA GLY A 81 -9.06 0.61 6.67
C GLY A 81 -9.03 1.40 5.37
N GLY A 82 -9.25 2.71 5.47
CA GLY A 82 -9.07 3.66 4.38
C GLY A 82 -7.88 4.57 4.64
N TYR A 83 -6.98 4.69 3.66
CA TYR A 83 -5.72 5.41 3.75
C TYR A 83 -5.71 6.50 2.70
N LYS A 84 -5.91 7.76 3.11
CA LYS A 84 -5.77 8.90 2.21
C LYS A 84 -4.41 9.55 2.46
N PHE A 85 -3.65 9.78 1.39
CA PHE A 85 -2.32 10.34 1.52
C PHE A 85 -1.96 11.23 0.34
N GLU A 86 -1.06 12.18 0.60
CA GLU A 86 -0.44 13.00 -0.42
C GLU A 86 0.63 12.17 -1.15
N VAL A 87 0.61 12.23 -2.48
CA VAL A 87 1.65 11.60 -3.28
C VAL A 87 2.79 12.57 -3.45
N VAL A 88 3.93 12.23 -2.88
CA VAL A 88 5.15 13.03 -2.98
C VAL A 88 6.17 12.38 -3.90
N ALA A 89 6.00 11.09 -4.22
CA ALA A 89 6.92 10.32 -5.05
C ALA A 89 6.20 9.58 -6.20
N PRO A 90 6.91 9.31 -7.32
CA PRO A 90 6.34 8.62 -8.48
C PRO A 90 5.88 7.18 -8.19
N TYR A 91 6.49 6.51 -7.22
CA TYR A 91 6.16 5.14 -6.86
C TYR A 91 5.49 5.11 -5.49
N VAL A 92 4.34 4.44 -5.38
CA VAL A 92 3.62 4.25 -4.11
C VAL A 92 3.10 2.82 -4.03
N ARG A 93 3.11 2.26 -2.82
CA ARG A 93 2.44 0.99 -2.50
C ARG A 93 1.88 0.99 -1.09
N LEU A 94 0.91 0.12 -0.86
CA LEU A 94 0.50 -0.30 0.48
C LEU A 94 1.30 -1.54 0.83
N LYS A 95 1.98 -1.51 1.98
CA LYS A 95 2.58 -2.68 2.62
C LYS A 95 1.70 -3.10 3.78
N ILE A 96 1.43 -4.40 3.87
CA ILE A 96 0.59 -5.00 4.90
C ILE A 96 1.46 -6.02 5.63
N ALA A 97 1.75 -5.77 6.90
CA ALA A 97 2.50 -6.65 7.77
C ALA A 97 1.53 -7.45 8.65
N ASN A 98 1.66 -8.76 8.65
CA ASN A 98 0.88 -9.63 9.52
C ASN A 98 1.59 -9.77 10.87
N ASP A 99 1.17 -8.94 11.82
CA ASP A 99 1.67 -8.97 13.19
C ASP A 99 0.82 -9.88 14.10
N SER A 100 -0.15 -10.60 13.52
CA SER A 100 -1.00 -11.54 14.25
C SER A 100 -0.27 -12.86 14.54
N GLY A 101 -0.81 -13.65 15.47
CA GLY A 101 -0.25 -14.95 15.85
C GLY A 101 -0.53 -16.11 14.87
N GLY A 102 -1.12 -15.84 13.70
CA GLY A 102 -1.47 -16.84 12.69
C GLY A 102 -1.40 -16.27 11.28
N ASP A 103 -1.82 -17.07 10.28
CA ASP A 103 -1.90 -16.59 8.90
C ASP A 103 -3.07 -15.61 8.74
N ALA A 104 -2.86 -14.56 7.94
CA ALA A 104 -3.85 -13.51 7.67
C ALA A 104 -4.24 -13.53 6.20
N VAL A 105 -5.54 -13.61 5.91
CA VAL A 105 -6.09 -13.33 4.58
C VAL A 105 -6.24 -11.82 4.46
N VAL A 106 -5.60 -11.23 3.46
CA VAL A 106 -5.61 -9.78 3.24
C VAL A 106 -6.10 -9.44 1.85
N SER A 107 -6.74 -8.28 1.75
CA SER A 107 -7.07 -7.63 0.49
C SER A 107 -6.66 -6.17 0.56
N GLY A 108 -6.06 -5.65 -0.51
CA GLY A 108 -5.55 -4.29 -0.59
C GLY A 108 -5.78 -3.70 -1.96
N TRP A 109 -6.31 -2.48 -2.01
CA TRP A 109 -6.49 -1.75 -3.27
C TRP A 109 -5.92 -0.36 -3.16
N LEU A 110 -5.26 0.08 -4.22
CA LEU A 110 -4.74 1.41 -4.40
C LEU A 110 -5.47 2.09 -5.54
N TYR A 111 -6.00 3.28 -5.31
CA TYR A 111 -6.77 4.04 -6.28
C TYR A 111 -6.19 5.43 -6.47
N GLY A 112 -6.18 5.90 -7.72
CA GLY A 112 -5.76 7.26 -8.08
C GLY A 112 -6.86 8.03 -8.79
N ARG A 113 -6.85 9.36 -8.68
CA ARG A 113 -7.75 10.26 -9.42
C ARG A 113 -6.92 11.31 -10.18
N ASN A 114 -7.19 11.46 -11.47
CA ASN A 114 -6.75 12.61 -12.27
C ASN A 114 -7.62 13.84 -11.95
#